data_AF-A0A2T2X807-F1
#
_entry.id   AF-A0A2T2X807-F1
#
_cell.length_a   1.000
_cell.length_b   1.000
_cell.length_c   1.000
_cell.angle_alpha   90.00
_cell.angle_beta   90.00
_cell.angle_gamma   90.00
#
_symmetry.space_group_name_H-M   'P 1'
#
loop_
_entity.id
_entity.type
_entity.pdbx_description
1 polymer ?
#
loop_
_entity_poly.entity_id
_entity_poly.type
_entity_poly.pdbx_seq_one_letter_code
_entity_poly.pdbx_strand_id
1 'polypeptide(L)'
;MGERCSVCGSEDIVKTGPLTVEGERACITVVSGSQCTLCGNLQVMVPQAVLVRLYPPGLRILTPSRRSRISAKRRMRKNAEFTH
;
A
#
# COMPACT_ATOMS: atom_id res chain seq x y z
N MET A 1 1.86 25.73 -11.63
CA MET A 1 0.70 24.84 -11.51
C MET A 1 0.56 24.48 -10.03
N GLY A 2 -0.59 24.80 -9.41
CA GLY A 2 -0.83 24.49 -8.00
C GLY A 2 -1.08 23.00 -7.77
N GLU A 3 -0.91 22.54 -6.53
CA GLU A 3 -1.30 21.18 -6.13
C GLU A 3 -2.83 21.03 -6.23
N ARG A 4 -3.28 19.91 -6.81
CA ARG A 4 -4.71 19.57 -6.95
C ARG A 4 -5.00 18.25 -6.26
N CYS A 5 -6.18 18.15 -5.65
CA CYS A 5 -6.61 16.96 -4.96
C CYS A 5 -6.76 15.82 -5.97
N SER A 6 -6.07 14.69 -5.73
CA SER A 6 -6.13 13.54 -6.64
C SER A 6 -7.50 12.85 -6.69
N VAL A 7 -8.40 13.19 -5.75
CA VAL A 7 -9.73 12.58 -5.63
C VAL A 7 -10.81 13.46 -6.26
N CYS A 8 -10.87 14.74 -5.91
CA CYS A 8 -11.93 15.64 -6.37
C CYS A 8 -11.46 16.77 -7.31
N GLY A 9 -10.15 16.90 -7.56
CA GLY A 9 -9.60 17.92 -8.45
C GLY A 9 -9.57 19.35 -7.90
N SER A 10 -10.08 19.59 -6.68
CA SER A 10 -10.04 20.91 -6.03
C SER A 10 -8.60 21.37 -5.73
N GLU A 11 -8.41 22.69 -5.73
CA GLU A 11 -7.18 23.39 -5.37
C GLU A 11 -7.13 23.74 -3.86
N ASP A 12 -8.19 23.43 -3.11
CA ASP A 12 -8.34 23.68 -1.68
C ASP A 12 -7.52 22.66 -0.87
N ILE A 13 -6.20 22.78 -0.96
CA ILE A 13 -5.24 21.88 -0.30
C ILE A 13 -4.40 22.65 0.70
N VAL A 14 -4.32 22.09 1.91
CA VAL A 14 -3.43 22.58 2.96
C VAL A 14 -2.33 21.57 3.23
N LYS A 15 -1.11 22.05 3.48
CA LYS A 15 -0.03 21.20 3.98
C LYS A 15 -0.28 20.86 5.44
N THR A 16 -0.10 19.59 5.79
CA THR A 16 -0.29 19.06 7.14
C THR A 16 0.99 18.41 7.63
N GLY A 17 1.27 18.44 8.94
CA GLY A 17 2.42 17.74 9.52
C GLY A 17 3.12 18.47 10.66
N PRO A 18 3.91 17.74 11.49
CA PRO A 18 4.13 16.29 11.43
C PRO A 18 2.90 15.48 11.87
N LEU A 19 2.68 14.32 11.26
CA LEU A 19 1.55 13.42 11.55
C LEU A 19 2.07 12.07 12.02
N THR A 20 1.38 11.46 12.97
CA THR A 20 1.63 10.07 13.37
C THR A 20 0.51 9.19 12.82
N VAL A 21 0.87 8.19 12.01
CA VAL A 21 -0.07 7.22 11.45
C VAL A 21 0.14 5.88 12.13
N GLU A 22 -0.83 5.46 12.93
CA GLU A 22 -0.84 4.16 13.59
C GLU A 22 -1.53 3.13 12.70
N GLY A 23 -0.77 2.12 12.29
CA GLY A 23 -1.28 0.95 11.60
C GLY A 23 -1.03 -0.32 12.41
N GLU A 24 -1.79 -1.37 12.11
CA GLU A 24 -1.71 -2.68 12.81
C GLU A 24 -0.30 -3.27 12.81
N ARG A 25 0.49 -3.01 11.75
CA ARG A 25 1.84 -3.55 11.59
C ARG A 25 2.95 -2.58 11.99
N ALA A 26 2.65 -1.29 12.09
CA ALA A 26 3.63 -0.26 12.41
C ALA A 26 2.99 1.10 12.72
N CYS A 27 3.63 1.85 13.59
CA CYS A 27 3.41 3.28 13.76
C CYS A 27 4.47 4.04 12.94
N ILE A 28 4.02 5.01 12.13
CA ILE A 28 4.88 5.78 11.21
C ILE A 28 4.70 7.26 11.49
N THR A 29 5.80 7.96 11.79
CA THR A 29 5.83 9.42 11.79
C THR A 29 6.04 9.92 10.37
N VAL A 30 5.03 10.59 9.83
CA VAL A 30 5.04 11.25 8.53
C VAL A 30 5.44 12.70 8.76
N VAL A 31 6.54 13.11 8.12
CA VAL A 31 7.09 14.47 8.27
C VAL A 31 6.17 15.52 7.64
N SER A 32 5.47 15.16 6.56
CA SER A 32 4.56 16.06 5.84
C SER A 32 3.48 15.29 5.07
N GLY A 33 2.28 15.87 5.03
CA GLY A 33 1.16 15.46 4.20
C GLY A 33 0.47 16.67 3.57
N SER A 34 -0.58 16.39 2.79
CA SER A 34 -1.46 17.38 2.18
C SER A 34 -2.90 16.92 2.35
N GLN A 35 -3.76 17.83 2.83
CA GLN A 35 -5.17 17.55 3.04
C GLN A 35 -6.02 18.45 2.16
N CYS A 36 -6.95 17.86 1.43
CA CYS A 36 -8.00 18.60 0.75
C CYS A 36 -9.07 19.01 1.77
N THR A 37 -9.30 20.30 1.95
CA THR A 37 -10.31 20.81 2.90
C THR A 37 -11.73 20.64 2.39
N LEU A 38 -11.92 20.42 1.08
CA LEU A 38 -13.23 20.21 0.47
C LEU A 38 -13.76 18.78 0.67
N CYS A 39 -12.98 17.76 0.33
CA CYS A 39 -13.41 16.35 0.41
C CYS A 39 -12.78 15.55 1.55
N GLY A 40 -11.86 16.15 2.32
CA GLY A 40 -11.17 15.51 3.44
C GLY A 40 -10.06 14.54 3.04
N ASN A 41 -9.75 14.38 1.75
CA ASN A 41 -8.69 13.47 1.29
C ASN A 41 -7.33 13.91 1.86
N LEU A 42 -6.71 13.02 2.64
CA LEU A 42 -5.38 13.20 3.22
C LEU A 42 -4.37 12.34 2.47
N GLN A 43 -3.39 12.98 1.85
CA GLN A 43 -2.22 12.33 1.29
C GLN A 43 -1.05 12.48 2.26
N VAL A 44 -0.32 11.40 2.48
CA VAL A 44 0.88 11.37 3.33
C VAL A 44 2.03 10.75 2.58
N MET A 45 3.24 11.31 2.74
CA MET A 45 4.45 10.72 2.17
C MET A 45 5.13 9.83 3.19
N VAL A 46 5.12 8.52 2.95
CA VAL A 46 5.83 7.55 3.79
C VAL A 46 7.26 7.38 3.29
N PRO A 47 8.28 7.50 4.17
CA PRO A 47 9.67 7.27 3.77
C PRO A 47 9.89 5.87 3.19
N GLN A 48 10.56 5.79 2.04
CA GLN A 48 10.79 4.53 1.34
C GLN A 48 11.49 3.48 2.23
N ALA A 49 12.41 3.88 3.09
CA ALA A 49 13.07 2.98 4.05
C ALA A 49 12.08 2.29 5.00
N VAL A 50 11.03 2.99 5.42
CA VAL A 50 9.96 2.42 6.25
C VAL A 50 9.11 1.45 5.44
N LEU A 51 8.70 1.84 4.22
CA LEU A 51 7.93 0.97 3.33
C LEU A 51 8.67 -0.33 3.01
N VAL A 52 9.96 -0.26 2.70
CA VAL A 52 10.79 -1.44 2.39
C VAL A 52 10.96 -2.34 3.61
N ARG A 53 11.04 -1.79 4.83
CA ARG A 53 11.07 -2.61 6.05
C ARG A 53 9.75 -3.36 6.27
N LEU A 54 8.61 -2.73 6.00
CA LEU A 54 7.28 -3.34 6.19
C LEU A 54 6.87 -4.30 5.07
N TYR A 55 7.27 -3.96 3.84
CA TYR A 55 6.94 -4.67 2.60
C TYR A 55 8.19 -4.79 1.72
N PRO A 56 9.15 -5.66 2.09
CA PRO A 56 10.40 -5.74 1.36
C PRO A 56 10.15 -6.23 -0.08
N PRO A 57 10.75 -5.59 -1.09
CA PRO A 57 10.63 -6.03 -2.47
C PRO A 57 11.24 -7.43 -2.61
N GLY A 58 10.60 -8.30 -3.40
CA GLY A 58 11.10 -9.66 -3.64
C GLY A 58 10.81 -10.66 -2.53
N LEU A 59 10.54 -10.22 -1.29
CA LEU A 59 9.93 -11.08 -0.28
C LEU A 59 8.53 -11.42 -0.75
N ARG A 60 8.30 -12.69 -1.11
CA ARG A 60 6.97 -13.23 -1.35
C ARG A 60 6.23 -13.27 -0.02
N ILE A 61 5.82 -12.12 0.50
CA ILE A 61 4.58 -12.06 1.27
C ILE A 61 3.54 -12.53 0.27
N LEU A 62 3.26 -13.83 0.28
CA LEU A 62 2.27 -14.40 -0.61
C LEU A 62 0.97 -13.77 -0.16
N THR A 63 0.53 -12.73 -0.86
CA THR A 63 -0.87 -12.29 -0.75
C THR A 63 -1.72 -13.55 -0.79
N PRO A 64 -2.82 -13.63 -0.03
CA PRO A 64 -3.68 -14.81 -0.04
C PRO A 64 -3.96 -15.32 -1.46
N SER A 65 -4.18 -14.39 -2.41
CA SER A 65 -4.33 -14.65 -3.84
C SER A 65 -3.10 -15.30 -4.50
N ARG A 66 -1.87 -14.84 -4.22
CA ARG A 66 -0.63 -15.52 -4.68
C ARG A 66 -0.48 -16.91 -4.07
N ARG A 67 -0.80 -17.07 -2.78
CA ARG A 67 -0.80 -18.36 -2.07
C ARG A 67 -1.75 -19.35 -2.75
N SER A 68 -3.00 -18.96 -2.96
CA SER A 68 -4.03 -19.78 -3.61
C SER A 68 -3.66 -20.18 -5.03
N ARG A 69 -3.11 -19.27 -5.85
CA ARG A 69 -2.66 -19.61 -7.22
C ARG A 69 -1.53 -20.63 -7.23
N ILE A 70 -0.55 -20.52 -6.33
CA ILE A 70 0.54 -21.50 -6.24
C ILE A 70 0.00 -22.86 -5.78
N SER A 71 -0.88 -22.88 -4.78
CA SER A 71 -1.54 -24.11 -4.30
C SER A 71 -2.35 -24.79 -5.41
N ALA A 72 -3.15 -24.02 -6.17
CA ALA A 72 -3.90 -24.53 -7.31
C ALA A 72 -2.97 -25.10 -8.40
N LYS A 73 -1.88 -24.39 -8.72
CA LYS A 73 -0.89 -24.84 -9.71
C LYS A 73 -0.18 -26.14 -9.27
N ARG A 74 0.10 -26.30 -7.97
CA ARG A 74 0.63 -27.55 -7.40
C ARG A 74 -0.37 -28.70 -7.48
N ARG A 75 -1.65 -28.46 -7.20
CA ARG A 75 -2.71 -29.48 -7.33
C ARG A 75 -2.84 -29.96 -8.77
N MET A 76 -2.85 -29.04 -9.74
CA MET A 76 -2.93 -29.41 -11.16
C MET A 76 -1.72 -30.23 -11.63
N ARG A 77 -0.51 -29.92 -11.17
CA ARG A 77 0.69 -30.73 -11.50
C ARG A 77 0.62 -32.14 -10.92
N LYS A 78 0.21 -32.28 -9.66
CA LYS A 78 0.03 -33.61 -9.04
C LYS A 78 -1.03 -34.45 -9.74
N ASN A 79 -2.13 -33.83 -10.18
CA ASN A 79 -3.16 -34.55 -10.93
C ASN A 79 -2.66 -35.02 -12.30
N ALA A 80 -1.85 -34.22 -12.99
CA ALA A 80 -1.27 -34.59 -14.28
C ALA A 80 -0.28 -35.76 -14.17
N GLU A 81 0.50 -35.83 -13.09
CA GLU A 81 1.43 -36.93 -12.81
C GLU A 81 0.73 -38.26 -12.45
N PHE A 82 -0.53 -38.21 -11.98
CA PHE A 82 -1.30 -39.41 -11.58
C PHE A 82 -2.10 -40.05 -12.73
N THR A 83 -2.19 -39.35 -13.87
CA THR A 83 -2.92 -39.78 -15.08
C THR A 83 -2.02 -40.43 -16.15
N HIS A 84 -0.74 -40.63 -15.84
CA HIS A 84 0.21 -41.42 -16.64
C HIS A 84 0.65 -42.65 -15.84
#